data_AF-A0A4U8USX6-F1
#
_entry.id   AF-A0A4U8USX6-F1
#
_cell.length_a   1.000
_cell.length_b   1.000
_cell.length_c   1.000
_cell.angle_alpha   90.00
_cell.angle_beta   90.00
_cell.angle_gamma   90.00
#
_symmetry.space_group_name_H-M   'P 1'
#
loop_
_entity.id
_entity.type
_entity.pdbx_description
1 polymer ?
#
loop_
_entity_poly.entity_id
_entity_poly.type
_entity_poly.pdbx_seq_one_letter_code
_entity_poly.pdbx_strand_id
1 'polypeptide(L)'
;MLSLRGKHTFTGLKLLDEAIAAYFTRNTNVDWTDIQKLLEVPSGCQQWLYTTPSNSTCKSPADEGKILKKLSDYIISVKPKYVVSDTALLIVVEKWLTLAVRQYAIGIPVPAANENLTTLTNWLHRVYSDEKSAGILSRLIRRSAPFSQKMQLIAETLELFIAQQSSVPGRPPRRSGDTPVTNSKIEAFKSVAQQKANAEYQNILGPHGAANFFTNVRRYHLDNLLELFALLVKPLYPDEKILRTL
;
A
#
# COMPACT_ATOMS: atom_id res chain seq x y z
N MET A 1 -14.20 -13.69 33.25
CA MET A 1 -13.63 -14.80 32.46
C MET A 1 -14.21 -14.81 31.05
N LEU A 2 -13.67 -13.98 30.14
CA LEU A 2 -13.83 -14.14 28.69
C LEU A 2 -12.44 -14.52 28.17
N SER A 3 -12.10 -15.77 28.47
CA SER A 3 -10.76 -16.34 28.39
C SER A 3 -10.62 -17.15 27.10
N LEU A 4 -9.44 -17.05 26.48
CA LEU A 4 -8.84 -18.05 25.59
C LEU A 4 -9.47 -18.34 24.22
N ARG A 5 -10.75 -18.07 23.90
CA ARG A 5 -11.28 -18.48 22.57
C ARG A 5 -10.69 -17.72 21.37
N GLY A 6 -10.57 -16.39 21.42
CA GLY A 6 -10.11 -15.59 20.25
C GLY A 6 -8.62 -15.71 19.91
N LYS A 7 -7.76 -15.99 20.91
CA LYS A 7 -6.32 -16.18 20.69
C LYS A 7 -6.00 -17.52 20.01
N HIS A 8 -6.75 -18.57 20.36
CA HIS A 8 -6.56 -19.89 19.77
C HIS A 8 -7.10 -19.96 18.33
N THR A 9 -8.13 -19.19 17.97
CA THR A 9 -8.60 -19.07 16.58
C THR A 9 -7.57 -18.40 15.68
N PHE A 10 -6.92 -17.33 16.18
CA PHE A 10 -5.88 -16.62 15.42
C PHE A 10 -4.61 -17.47 15.24
N THR A 11 -4.19 -18.20 16.29
CA THR A 11 -3.09 -19.16 16.19
C THR A 11 -3.45 -20.34 15.29
N GLY A 12 -4.70 -20.81 15.32
CA GLY A 12 -5.20 -21.87 14.43
C GLY A 12 -5.20 -21.46 12.95
N LEU A 13 -5.62 -20.22 12.64
CA LEU A 13 -5.55 -19.67 11.29
C LEU A 13 -4.10 -19.53 10.81
N LYS A 14 -3.18 -19.12 11.69
CA LYS A 14 -1.77 -18.99 11.35
C LYS A 14 -1.08 -20.35 11.14
N LEU A 15 -1.40 -21.35 11.97
CA LEU A 15 -0.94 -22.74 11.78
C LEU A 15 -1.50 -23.37 10.49
N LEU A 16 -2.75 -23.04 10.14
CA LEU A 16 -3.35 -23.49 8.88
C LEU A 16 -2.64 -22.86 7.68
N ASP A 17 -2.34 -21.56 7.75
CA ASP A 17 -1.62 -20.83 6.69
C ASP A 17 -0.17 -21.36 6.52
N GLU A 18 0.51 -21.65 7.63
CA GLU A 18 1.84 -22.27 7.64
C GLU A 18 1.81 -23.73 7.13
N ALA A 19 0.77 -24.50 7.45
CA ALA A 19 0.61 -25.88 6.96
C ALA A 19 0.26 -25.94 5.46
N ILE A 20 -0.58 -25.02 4.99
CA ILE A 20 -0.89 -24.78 3.57
C ILE A 20 0.39 -24.41 2.83
N ALA A 21 1.13 -23.41 3.32
CA ALA A 21 2.40 -23.01 2.72
C ALA A 21 3.43 -24.15 2.68
N ALA A 22 3.57 -24.92 3.77
CA ALA A 22 4.48 -26.07 3.82
C ALA A 22 4.08 -27.21 2.85
N TYR A 23 2.79 -27.42 2.63
CA TYR A 23 2.27 -28.42 1.69
C TYR A 23 2.53 -28.01 0.22
N PHE A 24 2.27 -26.76 -0.15
CA PHE A 24 2.52 -26.24 -1.52
C PHE A 24 4.00 -26.07 -1.84
N THR A 25 4.85 -25.86 -0.83
CA THR A 25 6.30 -25.84 -1.02
C THR A 25 6.86 -27.22 -1.40
N ARG A 26 6.13 -28.30 -1.08
CA ARG A 26 6.60 -29.70 -1.28
C ARG A 26 6.02 -30.40 -2.50
N ASN A 27 4.84 -29.99 -3.01
CA ASN A 27 4.18 -30.66 -4.13
C ASN A 27 3.84 -29.65 -5.25
N THR A 28 4.57 -29.70 -6.35
CA THR A 28 4.50 -28.71 -7.45
C THR A 28 3.40 -28.94 -8.49
N ASN A 29 2.55 -29.98 -8.32
CA ASN A 29 1.44 -30.28 -9.23
C ASN A 29 0.14 -30.50 -8.44
N VAL A 30 -0.38 -29.46 -7.78
CA VAL A 30 -1.66 -29.58 -7.07
C VAL A 30 -2.77 -28.91 -7.88
N ASP A 31 -3.78 -29.71 -8.25
CA ASP A 31 -5.03 -29.27 -8.84
C ASP A 31 -5.84 -28.47 -7.79
N TRP A 32 -6.29 -27.28 -8.17
CA TRP A 32 -7.05 -26.35 -7.34
C TRP A 32 -8.35 -26.97 -6.80
N THR A 33 -8.88 -27.97 -7.51
CA THR A 33 -10.10 -28.69 -7.14
C THR A 33 -9.93 -29.57 -5.90
N ASP A 34 -8.72 -30.05 -5.60
CA ASP A 34 -8.45 -30.88 -4.41
C ASP A 34 -8.21 -30.02 -3.15
N ILE A 35 -7.74 -28.80 -3.33
CA ILE A 35 -7.61 -27.79 -2.26
C ILE A 35 -9.01 -27.40 -1.73
N GLN A 36 -9.98 -27.27 -2.64
CA GLN A 36 -11.37 -26.96 -2.29
C GLN A 36 -12.04 -28.06 -1.47
N LYS A 37 -11.61 -29.32 -1.61
CA LYS A 37 -12.15 -30.46 -0.84
C LYS A 37 -11.51 -30.58 0.55
N LEU A 38 -10.27 -30.12 0.73
CA LEU A 38 -9.54 -30.19 2.01
C LEU A 38 -9.88 -29.05 2.96
N LEU A 39 -10.47 -27.97 2.45
CA LEU A 39 -10.94 -26.82 3.22
C LEU A 39 -12.43 -26.99 3.57
N GLU A 40 -12.74 -27.84 4.55
CA GLU A 40 -14.01 -27.74 5.29
C GLU A 40 -13.96 -26.50 6.19
N VAL A 41 -14.15 -25.35 5.55
CA VAL A 41 -14.22 -24.05 6.21
C VAL A 41 -15.65 -23.85 6.68
N PRO A 42 -15.90 -23.52 7.96
CA PRO A 42 -17.24 -23.22 8.46
C PRO A 42 -17.91 -22.20 7.54
N SER A 43 -19.18 -22.41 7.21
CA SER A 43 -19.91 -21.65 6.17
C SER A 43 -19.83 -20.12 6.30
N GLY A 44 -19.54 -19.59 7.50
CA GLY A 44 -19.29 -18.16 7.73
C GLY A 44 -17.90 -17.63 7.33
N CYS A 45 -16.88 -18.47 7.24
CA CYS A 45 -15.50 -18.08 6.94
C CYS A 45 -15.16 -18.20 5.44
N GLN A 46 -15.88 -19.02 4.68
CA GLN A 46 -15.75 -19.07 3.22
C GLN A 46 -16.00 -17.70 2.59
N GLN A 47 -16.99 -16.96 3.08
CA GLN A 47 -17.33 -15.62 2.59
C GLN A 47 -16.23 -14.57 2.78
N TRP A 48 -15.23 -14.82 3.62
CA TRP A 48 -14.15 -13.87 3.95
C TRP A 48 -12.89 -14.09 3.10
N LEU A 49 -12.59 -15.35 2.77
CA LEU A 49 -11.46 -15.75 1.93
C LEU A 49 -11.76 -15.57 0.43
N TYR A 50 -13.00 -15.83 0.01
CA TYR A 50 -13.45 -15.65 -1.38
C TYR A 50 -13.79 -14.19 -1.75
N THR A 51 -13.66 -13.23 -0.82
CA THR A 51 -13.90 -11.80 -1.09
C THR A 51 -12.70 -11.00 -1.59
N THR A 52 -11.58 -11.64 -1.92
CA THR A 52 -10.60 -11.00 -2.81
C THR A 52 -11.13 -11.15 -4.24
N PRO A 53 -11.64 -10.10 -4.89
CA PRO A 53 -12.41 -10.25 -6.11
C PRO A 53 -11.46 -10.34 -7.30
N SER A 54 -11.05 -11.56 -7.66
CA SER A 54 -10.84 -11.87 -9.08
C SER A 54 -12.22 -11.97 -9.72
N ASN A 55 -12.73 -10.84 -10.20
CA ASN A 55 -14.00 -10.71 -10.95
C ASN A 55 -15.28 -11.08 -10.17
N SER A 56 -15.79 -10.19 -9.30
CA SER A 56 -17.23 -9.85 -9.17
C SER A 56 -17.61 -9.13 -7.86
N THR A 57 -18.42 -8.07 -7.97
CA THR A 57 -19.31 -7.46 -6.97
C THR A 57 -18.82 -6.38 -5.98
N CYS A 58 -18.25 -5.28 -6.46
CA CYS A 58 -18.73 -3.99 -5.93
C CYS A 58 -20.08 -3.72 -6.60
N LYS A 59 -21.18 -3.99 -5.88
CA LYS A 59 -22.55 -3.78 -6.41
C LYS A 59 -22.91 -2.29 -6.47
N SER A 60 -22.17 -1.44 -5.75
CA SER A 60 -22.37 0.00 -5.70
C SER A 60 -21.10 0.75 -5.24
N PRO A 61 -20.96 2.05 -5.55
CA PRO A 61 -19.92 2.90 -4.97
C PRO A 61 -19.93 2.93 -3.43
N ALA A 62 -21.10 2.73 -2.80
CA ALA A 62 -21.23 2.68 -1.35
C ALA A 62 -20.56 1.44 -0.73
N ASP A 63 -20.61 0.30 -1.41
CA ASP A 63 -19.94 -0.92 -0.96
C ASP A 63 -18.42 -0.80 -1.09
N GLU A 64 -17.94 -0.15 -2.16
CA GLU A 64 -16.52 0.16 -2.33
C GLU A 64 -16.00 1.05 -1.19
N GLY A 65 -16.79 2.06 -0.79
CA GLY A 65 -16.45 2.93 0.34
C GLY A 65 -16.31 2.18 1.68
N LYS A 66 -17.15 1.16 1.93
CA LYS A 66 -17.03 0.32 3.14
C LYS A 66 -15.76 -0.55 3.11
N ILE A 67 -15.42 -1.10 1.95
CA ILE A 67 -14.20 -1.89 1.76
C ILE A 67 -12.97 -1.00 1.98
N LEU A 68 -12.95 0.17 1.35
CA LEU A 68 -11.88 1.15 1.50
C LEU A 68 -11.67 1.55 2.97
N LYS A 69 -12.75 1.82 3.70
CA LYS A 69 -12.67 2.15 5.14
C LYS A 69 -12.07 1.00 5.96
N LYS A 70 -12.54 -0.24 5.77
CA LYS A 70 -11.99 -1.40 6.48
C LYS A 70 -10.50 -1.61 6.16
N LEU A 71 -10.12 -1.40 4.90
CA LEU A 71 -8.76 -1.52 4.43
C LEU A 71 -7.85 -0.44 5.05
N SER A 72 -8.30 0.82 5.05
CA SER A 72 -7.56 1.92 5.69
C SER A 72 -7.41 1.69 7.19
N ASP A 73 -8.48 1.32 7.88
CA ASP A 73 -8.46 1.07 9.33
C ASP A 73 -7.47 -0.05 9.69
N TYR A 74 -7.46 -1.13 8.88
CA TYR A 74 -6.48 -2.21 9.03
C TYR A 74 -5.05 -1.71 8.87
N ILE A 75 -4.71 -1.09 7.73
CA ILE A 75 -3.33 -0.67 7.41
C ILE A 75 -2.81 0.35 8.42
N ILE A 76 -3.62 1.32 8.84
CA ILE A 76 -3.22 2.37 9.80
C ILE A 76 -2.91 1.79 11.19
N SER A 77 -3.59 0.70 11.56
CA SER A 77 -3.38 0.00 12.84
C SER A 77 -2.08 -0.82 12.88
N VAL A 78 -1.52 -1.17 11.71
CA VAL A 78 -0.28 -1.95 11.61
C VAL A 78 0.88 -1.14 12.17
N LYS A 79 1.56 -1.70 13.17
CA LYS A 79 2.82 -1.15 13.69
C LYS A 79 3.99 -1.85 13.01
N PRO A 80 5.12 -1.17 12.77
CA PRO A 80 6.20 -1.78 11.98
C PRO A 80 6.79 -3.04 12.62
N LYS A 81 6.81 -3.12 13.97
CA LYS A 81 7.19 -4.34 14.71
C LYS A 81 6.34 -5.58 14.43
N TYR A 82 5.18 -5.43 13.78
CA TYR A 82 4.30 -6.53 13.39
C TYR A 82 4.41 -6.86 11.90
N VAL A 83 5.19 -6.09 11.13
CA VAL A 83 5.43 -6.35 9.71
C VAL A 83 6.53 -7.40 9.61
N VAL A 84 6.14 -8.61 9.22
CA VAL A 84 7.06 -9.73 8.99
C VAL A 84 7.56 -9.73 7.54
N SER A 85 6.75 -9.20 6.61
CA SER A 85 7.07 -9.07 5.20
C SER A 85 6.53 -7.74 4.68
N ASP A 86 7.42 -6.91 4.13
CA ASP A 86 7.04 -5.68 3.45
C ASP A 86 6.17 -5.98 2.22
N THR A 87 6.46 -7.06 1.50
CA THR A 87 5.77 -7.42 0.26
C THR A 87 4.31 -7.79 0.50
N ALA A 88 4.03 -8.51 1.59
CA ALA A 88 2.67 -8.80 2.03
C ALA A 88 1.89 -7.52 2.36
N LEU A 89 2.52 -6.56 3.05
CA LEU A 89 1.89 -5.27 3.35
C LEU A 89 1.68 -4.42 2.08
N LEU A 90 2.66 -4.41 1.17
CA LEU A 90 2.61 -3.65 -0.08
C LEU A 90 1.47 -4.08 -1.01
N ILE A 91 1.11 -5.37 -1.04
CA ILE A 91 -0.07 -5.85 -1.80
C ILE A 91 -1.34 -5.21 -1.26
N VAL A 92 -1.46 -5.11 0.06
CA VAL A 92 -2.63 -4.52 0.70
C VAL A 92 -2.65 -2.99 0.48
N VAL A 93 -1.48 -2.35 0.48
CA VAL A 93 -1.30 -0.93 0.15
C VAL A 93 -1.65 -0.64 -1.31
N GLU A 94 -1.29 -1.50 -2.26
CA GLU A 94 -1.67 -1.39 -3.68
C GLU A 94 -3.20 -1.33 -3.84
N LYS A 95 -3.94 -2.19 -3.13
CA LYS A 95 -5.40 -2.15 -3.13
C LYS A 95 -5.94 -0.87 -2.52
N TRP A 96 -5.29 -0.34 -1.48
CA TRP A 96 -5.68 0.94 -0.90
C TRP A 96 -5.47 2.09 -1.87
N LEU A 97 -4.30 2.18 -2.50
CA LEU A 97 -3.98 3.16 -3.54
C LEU A 97 -5.01 3.12 -4.68
N THR A 98 -5.30 1.91 -5.17
CA THR A 98 -6.27 1.67 -6.25
C THR A 98 -7.64 2.22 -5.90
N LEU A 99 -8.17 1.81 -4.75
CA LEU A 99 -9.51 2.19 -4.31
C LEU A 99 -9.58 3.70 -4.02
N ALA A 100 -8.57 4.28 -3.38
CA ALA A 100 -8.52 5.71 -3.08
C ALA A 100 -8.53 6.59 -4.36
N VAL A 101 -7.75 6.23 -5.37
CA VAL A 101 -7.72 6.96 -6.66
C VAL A 101 -9.02 6.76 -7.43
N ARG A 102 -9.56 5.53 -7.44
CA ARG A 102 -10.76 5.18 -8.19
C ARG A 102 -12.00 5.98 -7.76
N GLN A 103 -12.08 6.42 -6.51
CA GLN A 103 -13.23 7.20 -6.00
C GLN A 103 -13.55 8.42 -6.86
N TYR A 104 -12.52 9.08 -7.41
CA TYR A 104 -12.68 10.25 -8.27
C TYR A 104 -13.29 9.93 -9.65
N ALA A 105 -13.33 8.65 -10.05
CA ALA A 105 -13.87 8.20 -11.33
C ALA A 105 -15.29 7.58 -11.22
N ILE A 106 -15.69 7.14 -10.03
CA ILE A 106 -16.94 6.38 -9.83
C ILE A 106 -18.06 7.17 -9.15
N GLY A 107 -17.96 8.51 -9.13
CA GLY A 107 -19.04 9.39 -8.66
C GLY A 107 -19.14 9.54 -7.13
N ILE A 108 -18.10 9.18 -6.37
CA ILE A 108 -18.02 9.52 -4.94
C ILE A 108 -17.90 11.05 -4.79
N PRO A 109 -18.64 11.69 -3.86
CA PRO A 109 -18.49 13.12 -3.60
C PRO A 109 -17.03 13.50 -3.33
N VAL A 110 -16.54 14.56 -3.99
CA VAL A 110 -15.14 15.02 -3.89
C VAL A 110 -14.67 15.20 -2.44
N PRO A 111 -15.45 15.77 -1.50
CA PRO A 111 -15.01 15.88 -0.11
C PRO A 111 -14.69 14.53 0.53
N ALA A 112 -15.51 13.50 0.29
CA ALA A 112 -15.29 12.16 0.82
C ALA A 112 -14.09 11.48 0.16
N ALA A 113 -13.91 11.65 -1.15
CA ALA A 113 -12.73 11.15 -1.85
C ALA A 113 -11.43 11.79 -1.32
N ASN A 114 -11.46 13.11 -1.10
CA ASN A 114 -10.35 13.86 -0.52
C ASN A 114 -10.03 13.41 0.91
N GLU A 115 -11.02 13.08 1.74
CA GLU A 115 -10.81 12.55 3.09
C GLU A 115 -10.07 11.21 3.07
N ASN A 116 -10.46 10.29 2.17
CA ASN A 116 -9.79 9.00 2.03
C ASN A 116 -8.36 9.15 1.51
N LEU A 117 -8.15 10.04 0.52
CA LEU A 117 -6.80 10.35 0.02
C LEU A 117 -5.93 10.98 1.10
N THR A 118 -6.50 11.89 1.91
CA THR A 118 -5.81 12.52 3.06
C THR A 118 -5.40 11.47 4.09
N THR A 119 -6.27 10.49 4.35
CA THR A 119 -6.00 9.40 5.28
C THR A 119 -4.86 8.51 4.80
N LEU A 120 -4.83 8.21 3.49
CA LEU A 120 -3.70 7.54 2.85
C LEU A 120 -2.41 8.36 2.94
N THR A 121 -2.42 9.64 2.59
CA THR A 121 -1.21 10.48 2.63
C THR A 121 -0.68 10.65 4.05
N ASN A 122 -1.55 10.76 5.05
CA ASN A 122 -1.13 10.81 6.46
C ASN A 122 -0.45 9.51 6.90
N TRP A 123 -0.92 8.36 6.42
CA TRP A 123 -0.27 7.09 6.68
C TRP A 123 1.09 7.00 5.97
N LEU A 124 1.19 7.40 4.70
CA LEU A 124 2.47 7.47 3.97
C LEU A 124 3.47 8.35 4.72
N HIS A 125 3.03 9.52 5.17
CA HIS A 125 3.85 10.44 5.96
C HIS A 125 4.39 9.78 7.22
N ARG A 126 3.52 9.09 7.97
CA ARG A 126 3.89 8.38 9.20
C ARG A 126 4.94 7.29 8.95
N VAL A 127 4.89 6.61 7.80
CA VAL A 127 5.84 5.52 7.48
C VAL A 127 7.30 6.01 7.47
N TYR A 128 7.58 7.21 6.97
CA TYR A 128 8.96 7.75 6.87
C TYR A 128 9.30 8.89 7.86
N SER A 129 8.30 9.51 8.50
CA SER A 129 8.53 10.64 9.43
C SER A 129 8.89 10.22 10.86
N ASP A 130 8.61 8.98 11.27
CA ASP A 130 8.89 8.48 12.63
C ASP A 130 10.38 8.62 13.03
N GLU A 131 11.30 8.79 12.07
CA GLU A 131 12.73 9.06 12.28
C GLU A 131 13.09 10.55 12.49
N LYS A 132 12.39 11.50 11.84
CA LYS A 132 12.86 12.90 11.73
C LYS A 132 12.65 13.73 13.01
N SER A 133 11.77 13.31 13.92
CA SER A 133 11.46 14.04 15.17
C SER A 133 12.28 13.57 16.39
N ALA A 134 13.26 12.69 16.21
CA ALA A 134 14.00 12.05 17.29
C ALA A 134 15.19 12.89 17.78
N GLY A 135 14.92 13.93 18.58
CA GLY A 135 15.95 14.57 19.41
C GLY A 135 16.64 13.57 20.36
N ILE A 136 17.82 13.93 20.87
CA ILE A 136 18.74 13.10 21.68
C ILE A 136 18.03 12.37 22.85
N LEU A 137 16.94 12.93 23.39
CA LEU A 137 16.17 12.37 24.51
C LEU A 137 15.22 11.20 24.13
N SER A 138 14.92 11.01 22.84
CA SER A 138 13.98 9.98 22.38
C SER A 138 14.55 8.55 22.36
N ARG A 139 15.86 8.38 22.58
CA ARG A 139 16.56 7.08 22.60
C ARG A 139 16.30 6.25 23.85
N LEU A 140 15.73 6.84 24.91
CA LEU A 140 15.45 6.17 26.19
C LEU A 140 14.07 5.46 26.22
N ILE A 141 13.21 5.72 25.24
CA ILE A 141 11.91 5.04 25.11
C ILE A 141 12.09 3.93 24.07
N ARG A 142 11.81 2.67 24.42
CA ARG A 142 11.73 1.54 23.46
C ARG A 142 10.69 1.85 22.38
N ARG A 143 11.10 2.56 21.32
CA ARG A 143 10.27 2.80 20.14
C ARG A 143 10.04 1.47 19.44
N SER A 144 8.86 1.31 18.84
CA SER A 144 8.68 0.28 17.82
C SER A 144 9.74 0.50 16.74
N ALA A 145 10.36 -0.58 16.26
CA ALA A 145 11.25 -0.51 15.09
C ALA A 145 10.55 0.28 13.97
N PRO A 146 11.28 1.09 13.19
CA PRO A 146 10.70 1.79 12.04
C PRO A 146 10.31 0.78 10.94
N PHE A 147 9.55 1.22 9.95
CA PHE A 147 9.40 0.46 8.71
C PHE A 147 10.75 0.36 7.98
N SER A 148 10.90 -0.63 7.09
CA SER A 148 12.14 -0.80 6.34
C SER A 148 12.49 0.43 5.48
N GLN A 149 13.77 0.62 5.17
CA GLN A 149 14.21 1.73 4.30
C GLN A 149 13.49 1.74 2.95
N LYS A 150 13.22 0.56 2.38
CA LYS A 150 12.48 0.41 1.12
C LYS A 150 11.04 0.88 1.25
N MET A 151 10.35 0.51 2.33
CA MET A 151 9.00 1.00 2.64
C MET A 151 8.97 2.52 2.84
N GLN A 152 9.95 3.07 3.56
CA GLN A 152 10.07 4.52 3.77
C GLN A 152 10.27 5.27 2.43
N LEU A 153 11.17 4.79 1.57
CA LEU A 153 11.41 5.36 0.25
C LEU A 153 10.16 5.34 -0.64
N ILE A 154 9.45 4.20 -0.67
CA ILE A 154 8.19 4.08 -1.42
C ILE A 154 7.18 5.10 -0.89
N ALA A 155 6.99 5.15 0.43
CA ALA A 155 6.00 6.03 1.03
C ALA A 155 6.29 7.52 0.78
N GLU A 156 7.53 7.96 0.98
CA GLU A 156 7.94 9.36 0.75
C GLU A 156 7.80 9.74 -0.73
N THR A 157 8.15 8.84 -1.64
CA THR A 157 8.01 9.08 -3.10
C THR A 157 6.55 9.19 -3.52
N LEU A 158 5.67 8.30 -3.05
CA LEU A 158 4.25 8.34 -3.37
C LEU A 158 3.56 9.58 -2.77
N GLU A 159 3.87 9.95 -1.52
CA GLU A 159 3.33 11.16 -0.90
C GLU A 159 3.71 12.40 -1.71
N LEU A 160 4.98 12.53 -2.09
CA LEU A 160 5.44 13.65 -2.92
C LEU A 160 4.70 13.68 -4.26
N PHE A 161 4.48 12.54 -4.90
CA PHE A 161 3.74 12.49 -6.16
C PHE A 161 2.28 12.91 -5.99
N ILE A 162 1.59 12.43 -4.95
CA ILE A 162 0.20 12.82 -4.63
C ILE A 162 0.12 14.31 -4.31
N ALA A 163 1.06 14.83 -3.52
CA ALA A 163 1.15 16.24 -3.16
C ALA A 163 1.37 17.12 -4.40
N GLN A 164 2.15 16.66 -5.38
CA GLN A 164 2.33 17.37 -6.64
C GLN A 164 1.02 17.52 -7.43
N GLN A 165 0.11 16.55 -7.31
CA GLN A 165 -1.19 16.61 -7.98
C GLN A 165 -2.19 17.50 -7.25
N SER A 166 -1.91 17.90 -6.02
CA SER A 166 -2.82 18.67 -5.17
C SER A 166 -2.41 20.14 -5.12
N SER A 167 -3.30 21.03 -5.56
CA SER A 167 -3.01 22.46 -5.72
C SER A 167 -3.85 23.38 -4.84
N VAL A 168 -5.07 22.96 -4.50
CA VAL A 168 -6.05 23.80 -3.79
C VAL A 168 -6.81 22.95 -2.76
N PRO A 169 -6.88 23.37 -1.49
CA PRO A 169 -7.68 22.69 -0.48
C PRO A 169 -9.13 22.50 -0.94
N GLY A 170 -9.68 21.30 -0.74
CA GLY A 170 -11.06 20.99 -1.09
C GLY A 170 -11.34 20.73 -2.58
N ARG A 171 -10.38 20.97 -3.48
CA ARG A 171 -10.48 20.56 -4.90
C ARG A 171 -9.98 19.12 -5.08
N PRO A 172 -10.44 18.40 -6.12
CA PRO A 172 -9.85 17.10 -6.44
C PRO A 172 -8.41 17.29 -6.93
N PRO A 173 -7.52 16.31 -6.72
CA PRO A 173 -6.19 16.35 -7.31
C PRO A 173 -6.27 16.30 -8.84
N ARG A 174 -5.16 16.66 -9.47
CA ARG A 174 -5.04 16.65 -10.92
C ARG A 174 -5.13 15.25 -11.50
N ARG A 175 -6.03 15.08 -12.47
CA ARG A 175 -6.27 13.83 -13.21
C ARG A 175 -6.10 13.95 -14.73
N SER A 176 -5.57 15.08 -15.23
CA SER A 176 -5.29 15.28 -16.66
C SER A 176 -4.01 16.08 -16.84
N GLY A 177 -3.33 15.84 -17.97
CA GLY A 177 -2.14 16.57 -18.42
C GLY A 177 -2.36 18.05 -18.72
N ASP A 178 -3.60 18.45 -19.02
CA ASP A 178 -3.94 19.83 -19.42
C ASP A 178 -4.09 20.78 -18.23
N THR A 179 -4.22 20.22 -17.02
CA THR A 179 -4.28 21.01 -15.80
C THR A 179 -2.85 21.34 -15.34
N PRO A 180 -2.54 22.61 -15.02
CA PRO A 180 -1.19 22.98 -14.58
C PRO A 180 -0.84 22.37 -13.22
N VAL A 181 0.45 22.04 -13.04
CA VAL A 181 1.01 21.70 -11.73
C VAL A 181 1.39 23.01 -11.03
N THR A 182 0.77 23.29 -9.90
CA THR A 182 1.04 24.51 -9.10
C THR A 182 1.92 24.24 -7.88
N ASN A 183 2.13 22.98 -7.52
CA ASN A 183 2.86 22.54 -6.34
C ASN A 183 3.96 21.55 -6.75
N SER A 184 4.94 22.01 -7.52
CA SER A 184 6.02 21.15 -7.99
C SER A 184 6.77 20.52 -6.82
N LYS A 185 6.95 19.19 -6.87
CA LYS A 185 7.70 18.41 -5.86
C LYS A 185 9.03 17.89 -6.38
N ILE A 186 9.48 18.35 -7.54
CA ILE A 186 10.73 17.89 -8.18
C ILE A 186 11.93 18.05 -7.25
N GLU A 187 12.11 19.21 -6.61
CA GLU A 187 13.28 19.44 -5.73
C GLU A 187 13.21 18.64 -4.43
N ALA A 188 12.01 18.47 -3.87
CA ALA A 188 11.82 17.59 -2.72
C ALA A 188 12.14 16.14 -3.07
N PHE A 189 11.68 15.65 -4.24
CA PHE A 189 12.01 14.32 -4.72
C PHE A 189 13.51 14.16 -4.99
N LYS A 190 14.18 15.14 -5.61
CA LYS A 190 15.64 15.11 -5.80
C LYS A 190 16.37 15.01 -4.47
N SER A 191 15.92 15.74 -3.45
CA SER A 191 16.49 15.66 -2.10
C SER A 191 16.38 14.24 -1.53
N VAL A 192 15.21 13.58 -1.67
CA VAL A 192 15.01 12.18 -1.27
C VAL A 192 15.92 11.24 -2.05
N ALA A 193 15.99 11.40 -3.38
CA ALA A 193 16.81 10.57 -4.24
C ALA A 193 18.31 10.69 -3.91
N GLN A 194 18.78 11.87 -3.49
CA GLN A 194 20.19 12.12 -3.16
C GLN A 194 20.57 11.72 -1.73
N GLN A 195 19.63 11.27 -0.90
CA GLN A 195 19.95 10.79 0.44
C GLN A 195 20.89 9.58 0.37
N LYS A 196 21.90 9.55 1.25
CA LYS A 196 22.87 8.45 1.34
C LYS A 196 22.20 7.08 1.50
N ALA A 197 21.08 7.01 2.23
CA ALA A 197 20.31 5.79 2.45
C ALA A 197 19.67 5.24 1.16
N ASN A 198 19.53 6.06 0.11
CA ASN A 198 18.90 5.71 -1.16
C ASN A 198 19.91 5.61 -2.32
N ALA A 199 21.22 5.68 -2.03
CA ALA A 199 22.27 5.70 -3.05
C ALA A 199 22.31 4.43 -3.92
N GLU A 200 21.88 3.28 -3.39
CA GLU A 200 21.81 2.03 -4.16
C GLU A 200 20.61 1.96 -5.13
N TYR A 201 19.63 2.85 -4.99
CA TYR A 201 18.38 2.83 -5.77
C TYR A 201 18.35 3.86 -6.91
N GLN A 202 19.50 4.43 -7.31
CA GLN A 202 19.55 5.49 -8.34
C GLN A 202 19.06 5.03 -9.71
N ASN A 203 19.21 3.75 -10.04
CA ASN A 203 18.64 3.17 -11.26
C ASN A 203 17.10 3.26 -11.28
N ILE A 204 16.45 3.23 -10.12
CA ILE A 204 14.99 3.34 -9.95
C ILE A 204 14.58 4.81 -9.82
N LEU A 205 15.37 5.63 -9.12
CA LEU A 205 15.03 7.01 -8.80
C LEU A 205 15.45 8.03 -9.87
N GLY A 206 16.30 7.64 -10.81
CA GLY A 206 16.88 8.50 -11.82
C GLY A 206 15.90 9.01 -12.90
N PRO A 207 16.40 9.73 -13.92
CA PRO A 207 15.59 10.41 -14.95
C PRO A 207 14.65 9.52 -15.74
N HIS A 208 15.01 8.26 -15.95
CA HIS A 208 14.19 7.27 -16.65
C HIS A 208 13.29 6.45 -15.71
N GLY A 209 13.41 6.64 -14.41
CA GLY A 209 12.62 6.00 -13.38
C GLY A 209 11.64 6.99 -12.71
N ALA A 210 11.58 6.97 -11.38
CA ALA A 210 10.62 7.74 -10.61
C ALA A 210 10.70 9.26 -10.86
N ALA A 211 11.89 9.82 -11.16
CA ALA A 211 12.02 11.25 -11.48
C ALA A 211 11.14 11.69 -12.66
N ASN A 212 10.89 10.79 -13.63
CA ASN A 212 10.07 11.07 -14.81
C ASN A 212 8.63 11.44 -14.45
N PHE A 213 8.10 10.90 -13.34
CA PHE A 213 6.76 11.21 -12.83
C PHE A 213 6.66 12.64 -12.29
N PHE A 214 7.80 13.22 -11.90
CA PHE A 214 7.87 14.59 -11.39
C PHE A 214 8.16 15.60 -12.49
N THR A 215 8.89 15.23 -13.54
CA THR A 215 9.30 16.13 -14.64
C THR A 215 8.33 16.12 -15.81
N ASN A 216 7.79 14.96 -16.21
CA ASN A 216 6.87 14.83 -17.35
C ASN A 216 5.41 14.98 -16.91
N VAL A 217 5.07 16.13 -16.33
CA VAL A 217 3.78 16.41 -15.69
C VAL A 217 2.59 16.41 -16.65
N ARG A 218 2.83 16.65 -17.95
CA ARG A 218 1.79 16.52 -18.98
C ARG A 218 1.35 15.08 -19.15
N ARG A 219 2.27 14.12 -18.97
CA ARG A 219 1.96 12.69 -19.05
C ARG A 219 1.42 12.18 -17.72
N TYR A 220 2.18 12.34 -16.64
CA TYR A 220 1.87 11.67 -15.37
C TYR A 220 1.01 12.53 -14.47
N HIS A 221 -0.10 11.98 -13.99
CA HIS A 221 -1.08 12.60 -13.09
C HIS A 221 -1.56 11.57 -12.05
N LEU A 222 -2.55 11.89 -11.22
CA LEU A 222 -2.98 11.00 -10.12
C LEU A 222 -3.28 9.56 -10.59
N ASP A 223 -3.84 9.39 -11.78
CA ASP A 223 -4.21 8.08 -12.32
C ASP A 223 -2.98 7.19 -12.63
N ASN A 224 -1.77 7.77 -12.70
CA ASN A 224 -0.51 7.03 -12.84
C ASN A 224 0.12 6.64 -11.48
N LEU A 225 -0.56 6.85 -10.36
CA LEU A 225 -0.02 6.52 -9.02
C LEU A 225 0.37 5.04 -8.89
N LEU A 226 -0.46 4.13 -9.43
CA LEU A 226 -0.15 2.70 -9.43
C LEU A 226 1.00 2.33 -10.35
N GLU A 227 1.18 3.05 -11.46
CA GLU A 227 2.32 2.88 -12.36
C GLU A 227 3.63 3.25 -11.63
N LEU A 228 3.63 4.37 -10.90
CA LEU A 228 4.75 4.76 -10.04
C LEU A 228 5.01 3.74 -8.93
N PHE A 229 3.94 3.25 -8.28
CA PHE A 229 4.05 2.23 -7.25
C PHE A 229 4.72 0.96 -7.78
N ALA A 230 4.24 0.42 -8.90
CA ALA A 230 4.80 -0.78 -9.51
C ALA A 230 6.27 -0.57 -9.96
N LEU A 231 6.59 0.62 -10.51
CA LEU A 231 7.95 0.99 -10.89
C LEU A 231 8.92 0.98 -9.69
N LEU A 232 8.46 1.39 -8.52
CA LEU A 232 9.28 1.37 -7.30
C LEU A 232 9.38 -0.05 -6.73
N VAL A 233 8.25 -0.74 -6.58
CA VAL A 233 8.16 -2.00 -5.84
C VAL A 233 8.89 -3.14 -6.54
N LYS A 234 8.70 -3.32 -7.85
CA LYS A 234 9.30 -4.45 -8.59
C LYS A 234 10.83 -4.53 -8.47
N PRO A 235 11.60 -3.45 -8.74
CA PRO A 235 13.05 -3.49 -8.62
C PRO A 235 13.55 -3.44 -7.17
N LEU A 236 12.76 -2.93 -6.21
CA LEU A 236 13.11 -2.97 -4.79
C LEU A 236 12.96 -4.38 -4.19
N TYR A 237 12.14 -5.24 -4.78
CA TYR A 237 11.86 -6.61 -4.31
C TYR A 237 11.90 -7.63 -5.48
N PRO A 238 13.07 -7.84 -6.11
CA PRO A 238 13.19 -8.63 -7.35
C PRO A 238 12.85 -10.12 -7.20
N ASP A 239 13.05 -10.66 -6.00
CA ASP A 239 12.86 -12.09 -5.69
C ASP A 239 11.40 -12.44 -5.33
N GLU A 240 10.57 -11.43 -5.13
CA GLU A 240 9.24 -11.56 -4.57
C GLU A 240 8.22 -11.76 -5.70
N LYS A 241 8.02 -13.03 -6.06
CA LYS A 241 7.15 -13.44 -7.18
C LYS A 241 5.74 -12.87 -7.10
N ILE A 242 5.21 -12.69 -5.88
CA ILE A 242 3.88 -12.15 -5.63
C ILE A 242 3.72 -10.69 -6.10
N LEU A 243 4.82 -9.94 -6.20
CA LEU A 243 4.83 -8.56 -6.66
C LEU A 243 4.98 -8.43 -8.19
N ARG A 244 5.21 -9.55 -8.90
CA ARG A 244 5.32 -9.56 -10.38
C ARG A 244 3.98 -9.36 -11.06
N THR A 245 2.88 -9.61 -10.37
CA THR A 245 1.52 -9.42 -10.85
C THR A 245 0.99 -8.00 -10.66
N LEU A 246 1.75 -7.13 -9.97
CA LEU A 246 1.47 -5.70 -9.84
C LEU A 246 1.70 -4.95 -11.15
#